data_AF-A0AA38ZFG5-F1
#
_entry.id   AF-A0AA38ZFG5-F1
#
_cell.length_a   1.000
_cell.length_b   1.000
_cell.length_c   1.000
_cell.angle_alpha   90.00
_cell.angle_beta   90.00
_cell.angle_gamma   90.00
#
_symmetry.space_group_name_H-M   'P 1'
#
loop_
_entity.id
_entity.type
_entity.pdbx_description
1 polymer ?
#
loop_
_entity_poly.entity_id
_entity_poly.type
_entity_poly.pdbx_seq_one_letter_code
_entity_poly.pdbx_strand_id
1 'polypeptide(L)'
;MTILKSDSFKKTDSETITTRTDNSRNLKNCRPEKVILERTLSMLERSLSFTSLVEDKQNLGSNNLDGKQNRLKNNLIPTISLPEPPVFFFQRPVSVPDAAAIKIQKFYKSYRTRRNLADCAVVVEELWWKALDFAALRRSSVSFFNEEKPETAVSKWARARTRAAKVGKGLSKDEKAQKLALQHWLEAIDPRHRYGHNLHLYYDIWFKSSSSQPFFYWLDVGDGKETYLEKCPRPVLQRQCIKYLGPKEREAYEVIVENGKLVFKQSRMLVETTEGTKWIFVLSTLRALYVGKKKKGKFQHSSFLSGGATTAAGRLVAHNGIIEAIWPYSGHYHPTEENFREFVSFLEEHNVDLTNVKVRCFTLWMFIHVHI
;
A
#
# COMPACT_ATOMS: atom_id res chain seq x y z
N MET A 1 27.52 -15.00 73.44
CA MET A 1 26.92 -13.83 74.11
C MET A 1 25.57 -13.56 73.45
N THR A 2 24.56 -14.22 73.99
CA THR A 2 23.13 -13.85 74.18
C THR A 2 22.78 -12.42 73.72
N ILE A 3 21.75 -12.13 72.90
CA ILE A 3 20.27 -12.16 73.12
C ILE A 3 19.64 -11.74 71.75
N LEU A 4 18.78 -12.53 71.06
CA LEU A 4 17.29 -12.57 71.11
C LEU A 4 16.65 -11.14 71.02
N LYS A 5 15.59 -10.81 70.27
CA LYS A 5 14.27 -11.45 70.10
C LYS A 5 13.40 -10.48 69.24
N SER A 6 12.56 -10.98 68.31
CA SER A 6 11.06 -10.92 68.29
C SER A 6 10.42 -9.52 68.12
N ASP A 7 9.26 -9.26 67.53
CA ASP A 7 8.12 -9.97 66.90
C ASP A 7 7.35 -8.83 66.16
N SER A 8 6.85 -8.99 64.93
CA SER A 8 5.52 -9.47 64.54
C SER A 8 4.29 -8.61 64.94
N PHE A 9 3.41 -8.43 63.93
CA PHE A 9 1.94 -8.28 63.93
C PHE A 9 1.19 -6.94 63.66
N LYS A 10 0.40 -7.00 62.56
CA LYS A 10 -0.97 -6.47 62.25
C LYS A 10 -1.19 -4.94 62.12
N LYS A 11 -1.69 -4.42 60.99
CA LYS A 11 -3.12 -4.30 60.50
C LYS A 11 -3.98 -3.56 61.55
N THR A 12 -4.76 -2.49 61.33
CA THR A 12 -5.57 -1.92 60.22
C THR A 12 -6.04 -0.52 60.78
N ASP A 13 -6.23 0.59 60.07
CA ASP A 13 -7.45 1.08 59.37
C ASP A 13 -7.42 2.64 59.34
N SER A 14 -8.16 3.24 58.38
CA SER A 14 -8.83 4.58 58.31
C SER A 14 -8.40 5.72 59.25
N GLU A 15 -8.34 7.02 58.93
CA GLU A 15 -9.12 7.83 57.99
C GLU A 15 -8.53 9.28 57.96
N THR A 16 -8.57 9.92 56.78
CA THR A 16 -8.76 11.35 56.44
C THR A 16 -8.49 12.47 57.48
N ILE A 17 -7.65 13.46 57.11
CA ILE A 17 -8.01 14.90 56.93
C ILE A 17 -6.77 15.72 56.45
N THR A 18 -6.90 16.14 55.19
CA THR A 18 -6.59 17.44 54.57
C THR A 18 -5.72 18.47 55.33
N THR A 19 -4.62 18.90 54.71
CA THR A 19 -4.35 20.33 54.46
C THR A 19 -3.59 20.52 53.14
N ARG A 20 -4.02 21.53 52.39
CA ARG A 20 -3.58 21.93 51.05
C ARG A 20 -2.32 22.78 51.15
N THR A 21 -1.40 22.64 50.21
CA THR A 21 -0.78 23.81 49.55
C THR A 21 -0.38 23.44 48.13
N ASP A 22 -0.77 24.33 47.22
CA ASP A 22 -0.73 24.22 45.78
C ASP A 22 0.69 24.19 45.20
N ASN A 23 0.85 23.45 44.09
CA ASN A 23 1.62 23.90 42.94
C ASN A 23 1.21 23.12 41.68
N SER A 24 0.04 23.50 41.16
CA SER A 24 -0.35 23.28 39.77
C SER A 24 0.53 24.15 38.88
N ARG A 25 1.44 23.54 38.11
CA ARG A 25 1.96 24.16 36.88
C ARG A 25 1.30 23.51 35.67
N ASN A 26 0.31 24.23 35.16
CA ASN A 26 -0.26 24.10 33.83
C ASN A 26 0.84 23.93 32.77
N LEU A 27 0.77 22.86 31.98
CA LEU A 27 1.35 22.84 30.63
C LEU A 27 0.20 22.79 29.62
N LYS A 28 -0.53 23.91 29.52
CA LYS A 28 -1.36 24.22 28.35
C LYS A 28 -0.48 24.90 27.30
N ASN A 29 -0.67 24.47 26.05
CA ASN A 29 -0.20 25.06 24.81
C ASN A 29 1.27 24.83 24.40
N CYS A 30 1.54 23.64 23.86
CA CYS A 30 2.51 23.52 22.77
C CYS A 30 1.81 22.84 21.58
N ARG A 31 1.37 23.66 20.62
CA ARG A 31 1.08 23.20 19.25
C ARG A 31 2.41 22.77 18.63
N PRO A 32 2.59 21.52 18.19
CA PRO A 32 3.68 21.19 17.29
C PRO A 32 3.36 21.79 15.92
N GLU A 33 4.30 22.53 15.38
CA GLU A 33 4.21 23.31 14.16
C GLU A 33 3.73 22.47 12.96
N LYS A 34 2.59 22.87 12.39
CA LYS A 34 2.05 22.42 11.10
C LYS A 34 3.09 22.54 9.97
N VAL A 35 4.07 23.43 10.12
CA VAL A 35 5.17 23.70 9.19
C VAL A 35 6.21 22.57 9.16
N ILE A 36 6.46 21.86 10.27
CA ILE A 36 7.40 20.72 10.30
C ILE A 36 6.81 19.51 9.57
N LEU A 37 5.49 19.32 9.67
CA LEU A 37 4.79 18.22 9.01
C LEU A 37 4.73 18.42 7.48
N GLU A 38 4.48 19.65 7.02
CA GLU A 38 4.51 19.99 5.58
C GLU A 38 5.93 19.93 5.00
N ARG A 39 6.95 20.31 5.77
CA ARG A 39 8.36 20.19 5.33
C ARG A 39 8.81 18.72 5.27
N THR A 40 8.33 17.87 6.17
CA THR A 40 8.63 16.43 6.13
C THR A 40 7.84 15.71 5.04
N LEU A 41 6.60 16.13 4.75
CA LEU A 41 5.80 15.63 3.62
C LEU A 41 6.38 16.04 2.26
N SER A 42 6.83 17.29 2.09
CA SER A 42 7.50 17.74 0.86
C SER A 42 8.88 17.10 0.66
N MET A 43 9.62 16.81 1.75
CA MET A 43 10.81 15.96 1.68
C MET A 43 10.47 14.50 1.31
N LEU A 44 9.31 13.99 1.75
CA LEU A 44 8.81 12.66 1.40
C LEU A 44 8.47 12.55 -0.10
N GLU A 45 7.72 13.51 -0.64
CA GLU A 45 7.38 13.60 -2.07
C GLU A 45 8.64 13.68 -2.94
N ARG A 46 9.64 14.44 -2.49
CA ARG A 46 10.93 14.58 -3.19
C ARG A 46 11.80 13.31 -3.11
N SER A 47 11.69 12.52 -2.04
CA SER A 47 12.40 11.23 -1.89
C SER A 47 11.75 10.07 -2.66
N LEU A 48 10.45 10.18 -2.99
CA LEU A 48 9.73 9.22 -3.83
C LEU A 48 9.91 9.51 -5.33
N SER A 49 10.50 10.66 -5.68
CA SER A 49 10.99 10.93 -7.03
C SER A 49 12.31 10.18 -7.25
N PHE A 50 12.29 9.25 -8.20
CA PHE A 50 13.32 8.24 -8.45
C PHE A 50 14.64 8.86 -8.94
N THR A 51 15.59 9.17 -8.05
CA THR A 51 16.95 9.60 -8.42
C THR A 51 18.07 9.07 -7.51
N SER A 52 17.95 7.86 -6.94
CA SER A 52 19.03 7.28 -6.11
C SER A 52 19.63 5.98 -6.66
N LEU A 53 19.55 5.73 -7.97
CA LEU A 53 20.12 4.53 -8.61
C LEU A 53 21.03 4.84 -9.81
N VAL A 54 21.65 6.02 -9.86
CA VAL A 54 22.69 6.32 -10.85
C VAL A 54 23.91 6.91 -10.14
N GLU A 55 24.64 6.05 -9.44
CA GLU A 55 26.04 6.28 -9.06
C GLU A 55 26.65 4.91 -8.82
N ASP A 56 27.17 4.32 -9.90
CA ASP A 56 28.37 3.47 -9.92
C ASP A 56 28.48 2.79 -11.29
N LYS A 57 29.18 3.47 -12.21
CA LYS A 57 30.02 2.90 -13.27
C LYS A 57 30.64 4.02 -14.11
N GLN A 58 31.70 4.62 -13.57
CA GLN A 58 32.74 5.23 -14.38
C GLN A 58 34.06 4.56 -14.01
N ASN A 59 34.54 3.69 -14.91
CA ASN A 59 35.94 3.44 -15.26
C ASN A 59 36.10 2.02 -15.84
N LEU A 60 36.07 1.91 -17.17
CA LEU A 60 37.03 1.07 -17.87
C LEU A 60 37.20 1.58 -19.31
N GLY A 61 38.46 1.62 -19.73
CA GLY A 61 38.97 2.43 -20.83
C GLY A 61 38.54 2.04 -22.24
N SER A 62 38.73 3.03 -23.11
CA SER A 62 38.69 2.94 -24.57
C SER A 62 39.74 1.96 -25.08
N ASN A 63 39.33 1.05 -25.97
CA ASN A 63 40.23 0.42 -26.94
C ASN A 63 39.50 0.32 -28.29
N ASN A 64 40.14 0.88 -29.31
CA ASN A 64 39.71 0.91 -30.71
C ASN A 64 39.61 -0.50 -31.31
N LEU A 65 38.60 -0.73 -32.15
CA LEU A 65 38.66 -1.76 -33.18
C LEU A 65 38.13 -1.21 -34.51
N ASP A 66 39.05 -1.25 -35.47
CA ASP A 66 38.91 -0.90 -36.87
C ASP A 66 38.15 -2.01 -37.62
N GLY A 67 37.34 -1.64 -38.61
CA GLY A 67 36.44 -2.59 -39.27
C GLY A 67 35.85 -2.07 -40.57
N LYS A 68 36.65 -2.09 -41.64
CA LYS A 68 36.23 -1.95 -43.04
C LYS A 68 35.05 -2.87 -43.38
N GLN A 69 34.01 -2.33 -44.03
CA GLN A 69 33.24 -3.07 -45.04
C GLN A 69 33.00 -2.23 -46.30
N ASN A 70 33.20 -2.90 -47.42
CA ASN A 70 33.11 -2.45 -48.80
C ASN A 70 31.72 -2.74 -49.39
N ARG A 71 31.45 -2.10 -50.55
CA ARG A 71 30.54 -2.51 -51.65
C ARG A 71 29.04 -2.20 -51.43
N LEU A 72 28.28 -1.63 -52.36
CA LEU A 72 28.25 -1.79 -53.83
C LEU A 72 27.74 -0.52 -54.55
N LYS A 73 28.19 -0.38 -55.81
CA LYS A 73 27.76 0.59 -56.83
C LYS A 73 26.31 0.37 -57.25
N ASN A 74 25.63 1.42 -57.75
CA ASN A 74 24.80 1.36 -58.96
C ASN A 74 24.49 2.77 -59.53
N ASN A 75 25.12 3.02 -60.69
CA ASN A 75 24.65 3.60 -61.96
C ASN A 75 23.82 4.90 -62.06
N LEU A 76 24.23 5.68 -63.06
CA LEU A 76 23.84 7.02 -63.49
C LEU A 76 22.43 7.14 -64.08
N ILE A 77 21.80 8.31 -63.88
CA ILE A 77 20.85 8.93 -64.82
C ILE A 77 21.25 10.41 -64.97
N PRO A 78 21.42 10.95 -66.19
CA PRO A 78 21.81 12.34 -66.42
C PRO A 78 20.56 13.25 -66.45
N THR A 79 20.57 14.34 -65.68
CA THR A 79 19.52 15.37 -65.74
C THR A 79 20.09 16.69 -66.27
N ILE A 80 19.43 17.16 -67.31
CA ILE A 80 19.67 18.36 -68.12
C ILE A 80 19.73 19.63 -67.26
N SER A 81 20.73 20.47 -67.51
CA SER A 81 20.93 21.80 -66.91
C SER A 81 20.11 22.89 -67.59
N LEU A 82 19.39 23.71 -66.80
CA LEU A 82 18.79 25.00 -67.18
C LEU A 82 19.00 26.00 -66.01
N PRO A 83 19.00 27.33 -66.28
CA PRO A 83 19.92 28.31 -65.68
C PRO A 83 19.53 28.76 -64.26
N GLU A 84 20.54 29.19 -63.50
CA GLU A 84 20.40 29.71 -62.14
C GLU A 84 19.47 30.94 -62.07
N PRO A 85 18.47 30.95 -61.14
CA PRO A 85 17.79 32.18 -60.78
C PRO A 85 18.71 33.09 -59.95
N PRO A 86 18.58 34.42 -60.05
CA PRO A 86 19.46 35.37 -59.40
C PRO A 86 19.49 35.17 -57.88
N VAL A 87 20.71 35.06 -57.34
CA VAL A 87 20.99 34.96 -55.91
C VAL A 87 20.53 36.24 -55.23
N PHE A 88 19.34 36.22 -54.63
CA PHE A 88 19.00 37.17 -53.58
C PHE A 88 19.85 36.82 -52.35
N PHE A 89 20.99 37.51 -52.21
CA PHE A 89 21.77 37.51 -50.99
C PHE A 89 20.96 38.23 -49.88
N PHE A 90 20.05 37.50 -49.24
CA PHE A 90 19.82 37.77 -47.83
C PHE A 90 21.09 37.34 -47.11
N GLN A 91 21.92 38.30 -46.72
CA GLN A 91 22.98 38.03 -45.76
C GLN A 91 22.32 37.46 -44.49
N ARG A 92 22.32 36.12 -44.36
CA ARG A 92 22.01 35.46 -43.10
C ARG A 92 23.10 35.89 -42.12
N PRO A 93 22.76 36.52 -40.99
CA PRO A 93 23.75 36.69 -39.94
C PRO A 93 24.15 35.30 -39.45
N VAL A 94 25.42 34.97 -39.68
CA VAL A 94 26.06 33.77 -39.15
C VAL A 94 26.04 33.87 -37.62
N SER A 95 25.60 32.79 -36.97
CA SER A 95 25.86 32.43 -35.55
C SER A 95 24.92 32.89 -34.41
N VAL A 96 23.63 33.18 -34.64
CA VAL A 96 22.66 33.39 -33.53
C VAL A 96 21.44 32.44 -33.51
N PRO A 97 20.88 31.97 -34.65
CA PRO A 97 19.72 31.06 -34.63
C PRO A 97 20.02 29.67 -34.05
N ASP A 98 21.25 29.18 -34.17
CA ASP A 98 21.61 27.81 -33.79
C ASP A 98 21.63 27.59 -32.28
N ALA A 99 22.08 28.58 -31.50
CA ALA A 99 22.09 28.46 -30.04
C ALA A 99 20.66 28.43 -29.48
N ALA A 100 19.76 29.26 -30.01
CA ALA A 100 18.35 29.27 -29.65
C ALA A 100 17.66 27.96 -30.08
N ALA A 101 17.90 27.50 -31.31
CA ALA A 101 17.36 26.25 -31.83
C ALA A 101 17.85 25.03 -31.03
N ILE A 102 19.15 24.96 -30.71
CA ILE A 102 19.73 23.89 -29.88
C ILE A 102 19.13 23.91 -28.46
N LYS A 103 18.89 25.09 -27.89
CA LYS A 103 18.25 25.21 -26.56
C LYS A 103 16.82 24.66 -26.58
N ILE A 104 16.04 24.99 -27.61
CA ILE A 104 14.68 24.46 -27.81
C ILE A 104 14.72 22.93 -28.00
N GLN A 105 15.64 22.43 -28.84
CA GLN A 105 15.79 20.99 -29.08
C GLN A 105 16.21 20.22 -27.82
N LYS A 106 17.14 20.75 -27.02
CA LYS A 106 17.55 20.14 -25.73
C LYS A 106 16.39 20.13 -24.75
N PHE A 107 15.62 21.22 -24.66
CA PHE A 107 14.44 21.28 -23.81
C PHE A 107 13.39 20.25 -24.23
N TYR A 108 13.09 20.17 -25.53
CA TYR A 108 12.13 19.20 -26.07
C TYR A 108 12.60 17.74 -25.87
N LYS A 109 13.88 17.44 -26.11
CA LYS A 109 14.45 16.10 -25.86
C LYS A 109 14.38 15.73 -24.38
N SER A 110 14.78 16.64 -23.48
CA SER A 110 14.69 16.43 -22.02
C SER A 110 13.25 16.23 -21.56
N TYR A 111 12.32 17.04 -22.06
CA TYR A 111 10.89 16.90 -21.79
C TYR A 111 10.38 15.53 -22.25
N ARG A 112 10.70 15.09 -23.48
CA ARG A 112 10.31 13.80 -24.02
C ARG A 112 10.86 12.64 -23.20
N THR A 113 12.13 12.70 -22.78
CA THR A 113 12.71 11.65 -21.92
C THR A 113 12.02 11.60 -20.55
N ARG A 114 11.74 12.74 -19.91
CA ARG A 114 11.01 12.77 -18.64
C ARG A 114 9.60 12.23 -18.79
N ARG A 115 8.92 12.55 -19.89
CA ARG A 115 7.57 12.04 -20.19
C ARG A 115 7.60 10.54 -20.42
N ASN A 116 8.51 10.05 -21.27
CA ASN A 116 8.72 8.61 -21.48
C ASN A 116 9.04 7.87 -20.18
N LEU A 117 9.88 8.44 -19.30
CA LEU A 117 10.18 7.84 -17.99
C LEU A 117 8.96 7.83 -17.07
N ALA A 118 8.16 8.90 -17.05
CA ALA A 118 6.91 8.94 -16.31
C ALA A 118 5.90 7.92 -16.86
N ASP A 119 5.77 7.82 -18.18
CA ASP A 119 4.90 6.84 -18.84
C ASP A 119 5.35 5.41 -18.52
N CYS A 120 6.66 5.14 -18.55
CA CYS A 120 7.23 3.86 -18.11
C CYS A 120 6.95 3.61 -16.62
N ALA A 121 7.06 4.61 -15.74
CA ALA A 121 6.78 4.46 -14.32
C ALA A 121 5.32 4.09 -14.09
N VAL A 122 4.37 4.73 -14.80
CA VAL A 122 2.95 4.38 -14.76
C VAL A 122 2.72 2.93 -15.23
N VAL A 123 3.30 2.54 -16.36
CA VAL A 123 3.17 1.17 -16.89
C VAL A 123 3.74 0.13 -15.91
N VAL A 124 4.85 0.45 -15.25
CA VAL A 124 5.48 -0.41 -14.24
C VAL A 124 4.62 -0.52 -12.98
N GLU A 125 4.04 0.58 -12.50
CA GLU A 125 3.09 0.59 -11.37
C GLU A 125 1.79 -0.18 -11.68
N GLU A 126 1.42 -0.31 -12.95
CA GLU A 126 0.23 -1.07 -13.34
C GLU A 126 0.51 -2.55 -13.59
N LEU A 127 1.60 -2.88 -14.29
CA LEU A 127 1.88 -4.25 -14.77
C LEU A 127 2.83 -5.02 -13.85
N TRP A 128 3.82 -4.35 -13.26
CA TRP A 128 4.91 -4.98 -12.51
C TRP A 128 4.80 -4.77 -11.00
N TRP A 129 3.72 -4.17 -10.52
CA TRP A 129 3.52 -3.84 -9.11
C TRP A 129 3.72 -5.04 -8.18
N LYS A 130 3.27 -6.25 -8.55
CA LYS A 130 3.46 -7.47 -7.74
C LYS A 130 4.93 -7.82 -7.60
N ALA A 131 5.67 -7.76 -8.71
CA ALA A 131 7.09 -8.10 -8.72
C ALA A 131 7.89 -7.07 -7.92
N LEU A 132 7.57 -5.78 -8.05
CA LEU A 132 8.17 -4.70 -7.27
C LEU A 132 7.86 -4.81 -5.79
N ASP A 133 6.60 -5.01 -5.42
CA ASP A 133 6.17 -5.14 -4.03
C ASP A 133 6.82 -6.37 -3.38
N PHE A 134 6.83 -7.50 -4.09
CA PHE A 134 7.55 -8.70 -3.68
C PHE A 134 9.05 -8.44 -3.47
N ALA A 135 9.73 -7.82 -4.45
CA ALA A 135 11.15 -7.54 -4.37
C ALA A 135 11.48 -6.56 -3.22
N ALA A 136 10.69 -5.51 -3.05
CA ALA A 136 10.85 -4.55 -1.95
C ALA A 136 10.67 -5.22 -0.59
N LEU A 137 9.61 -6.03 -0.42
CA LEU A 137 9.37 -6.76 0.83
C LEU A 137 10.44 -7.82 1.09
N ARG A 138 10.89 -8.56 0.06
CA ARG A 138 11.99 -9.54 0.16
C ARG A 138 13.30 -8.89 0.56
N ARG A 139 13.67 -7.78 -0.09
CA ARG A 139 14.87 -7.01 0.24
C ARG A 139 14.82 -6.53 1.69
N SER A 140 13.65 -6.08 2.14
CA SER A 140 13.47 -5.66 3.53
C SER A 140 13.50 -6.80 4.55
N SER A 141 13.31 -8.06 4.13
CA SER A 141 13.07 -9.17 5.07
C SER A 141 14.12 -10.28 5.06
N VAL A 142 14.83 -10.49 3.95
CA VAL A 142 15.71 -11.67 3.76
C VAL A 142 17.10 -11.30 3.27
N SER A 143 17.23 -10.35 2.34
CA SER A 143 18.53 -10.12 1.66
C SER A 143 19.64 -9.64 2.60
N PHE A 144 19.30 -9.07 3.76
CA PHE A 144 20.28 -8.50 4.68
C PHE A 144 21.10 -9.57 5.44
N PHE A 145 20.55 -10.76 5.67
CA PHE A 145 21.22 -11.81 6.44
C PHE A 145 22.18 -12.66 5.59
N ASN A 146 22.24 -12.44 4.28
CA ASN A 146 23.20 -13.12 3.39
C ASN A 146 24.59 -12.46 3.42
N GLU A 147 24.72 -11.26 3.99
CA GLU A 147 26.00 -10.58 4.16
C GLU A 147 26.44 -10.72 5.63
N GLU A 148 27.69 -11.10 5.87
CA GLU A 148 28.27 -11.32 7.22
C GLU A 148 28.36 -10.03 8.09
N LYS A 149 27.82 -8.91 7.62
CA LYS A 149 27.92 -7.61 8.30
C LYS A 149 26.65 -7.32 9.13
N PRO A 150 26.80 -6.86 10.39
CA PRO A 150 25.66 -6.49 11.22
C PRO A 150 24.92 -5.29 10.65
N GLU A 151 23.59 -5.26 10.84
CA GLU A 151 22.74 -4.21 10.29
C GLU A 151 22.95 -2.86 10.97
N THR A 152 23.20 -1.82 10.16
CA THR A 152 23.28 -0.44 10.62
C THR A 152 21.92 0.03 11.15
N ALA A 153 21.94 0.92 12.15
CA ALA A 153 20.71 1.53 12.67
C ALA A 153 19.87 2.20 11.57
N VAL A 154 20.54 2.83 10.58
CA VAL A 154 19.90 3.46 9.42
C VAL A 154 19.10 2.44 8.60
N SER A 155 19.66 1.26 8.32
CA SER A 155 18.95 0.19 7.61
C SER A 155 17.74 -0.33 8.41
N LYS A 156 17.90 -0.51 9.73
CA LYS A 156 16.79 -0.93 10.61
C LYS A 156 15.61 0.04 10.55
N TRP A 157 15.90 1.34 10.63
CA TRP A 157 14.90 2.40 10.53
C TRP A 157 14.28 2.50 9.14
N ALA A 158 15.08 2.36 8.08
CA ALA A 158 14.57 2.34 6.70
C ALA A 158 13.57 1.19 6.50
N ARG A 159 13.89 -0.02 6.98
CA ARG A 159 12.99 -1.19 6.93
C ARG A 159 11.70 -0.95 7.72
N ALA A 160 11.82 -0.45 8.95
CA ALA A 160 10.65 -0.14 9.77
C ALA A 160 9.73 0.85 9.06
N ARG A 161 10.30 1.89 8.43
CA ARG A 161 9.57 2.88 7.62
C ARG A 161 8.86 2.24 6.44
N THR A 162 9.52 1.38 5.67
CA THR A 162 8.90 0.68 4.52
C THR A 162 7.72 -0.18 4.96
N ARG A 163 7.85 -0.94 6.06
CA ARG A 163 6.78 -1.78 6.60
C ARG A 163 5.61 -0.95 7.14
N ALA A 164 5.90 0.13 7.86
CA ALA A 164 4.88 1.05 8.35
C ALA A 164 4.11 1.72 7.19
N ALA A 165 4.82 2.16 6.15
CA ALA A 165 4.21 2.75 4.95
C ALA A 165 3.28 1.76 4.22
N LYS A 166 3.63 0.47 4.20
CA LYS A 166 2.77 -0.58 3.61
C LYS A 166 1.44 -0.71 4.33
N VAL A 167 1.46 -0.77 5.66
CA VAL A 167 0.27 -0.92 6.51
C VAL A 167 -0.54 0.39 6.60
N GLY A 168 0.13 1.53 6.54
CA GLY A 168 -0.49 2.85 6.61
C GLY A 168 -0.94 3.42 5.26
N LYS A 169 -0.80 2.68 4.16
CA LYS A 169 -1.12 3.16 2.81
C LYS A 169 -2.59 3.59 2.74
N GLY A 170 -2.83 4.87 2.49
CA GLY A 170 -4.17 5.47 2.39
C GLY A 170 -4.63 6.25 3.62
N LEU A 171 -4.00 6.10 4.79
CA LEU A 171 -4.38 6.82 6.01
C LEU A 171 -4.22 8.34 5.91
N SER A 172 -3.31 8.82 5.06
CA SER A 172 -3.13 10.26 4.85
C SER A 172 -4.28 10.93 4.08
N LYS A 173 -5.18 10.13 3.48
CA LYS A 173 -6.27 10.62 2.63
C LYS A 173 -7.59 10.73 3.37
N ASP A 174 -7.75 10.01 4.47
CA ASP A 174 -8.98 9.95 5.25
C ASP A 174 -8.58 9.64 6.71
N GLU A 175 -8.78 10.62 7.59
CA GLU A 175 -8.44 10.50 9.02
C GLU A 175 -9.23 9.41 9.73
N LYS A 176 -10.40 9.03 9.21
CA LYS A 176 -11.29 8.01 9.75
C LYS A 176 -11.05 6.63 9.13
N ALA A 177 -10.13 6.51 8.17
CA ALA A 177 -9.84 5.26 7.52
C ALA A 177 -9.23 4.23 8.48
N GLN A 178 -9.71 2.99 8.38
CA GLN A 178 -9.20 1.89 9.16
C GLN A 178 -8.04 1.21 8.44
N LYS A 179 -6.94 1.05 9.17
CA LYS A 179 -5.85 0.17 8.76
C LYS A 179 -6.23 -1.28 9.01
N LEU A 180 -5.47 -2.18 8.40
CA LEU A 180 -5.57 -3.60 8.70
C LEU A 180 -5.39 -3.84 10.20
N ALA A 181 -6.02 -4.85 10.78
CA ALA A 181 -5.87 -5.19 12.18
C ALA A 181 -4.43 -5.67 12.47
N LEU A 182 -3.92 -5.39 13.66
CA LEU A 182 -2.54 -5.72 14.06
C LEU A 182 -2.18 -7.19 13.78
N GLN A 183 -3.10 -8.11 14.09
CA GLN A 183 -2.93 -9.55 13.89
C GLN A 183 -2.74 -9.95 12.41
N HIS A 184 -3.14 -9.09 11.48
CA HIS A 184 -3.05 -9.33 10.04
C HIS A 184 -1.96 -8.50 9.35
N TRP A 185 -1.22 -7.65 10.08
CA TRP A 185 -0.13 -6.88 9.47
C TRP A 185 0.95 -7.76 8.87
N LEU A 186 1.23 -8.91 9.49
CA LEU A 186 2.17 -9.90 8.98
C LEU A 186 1.82 -10.36 7.56
N GLU A 187 0.53 -10.47 7.22
CA GLU A 187 0.07 -10.79 5.85
C GLU A 187 0.44 -9.68 4.86
N ALA A 188 0.30 -8.41 5.25
CA ALA A 188 0.59 -7.28 4.40
C ALA A 188 2.08 -7.06 4.15
N ILE A 189 2.93 -7.38 5.13
CA ILE A 189 4.38 -7.22 5.04
C ILE A 189 5.14 -8.50 4.66
N ASP A 190 4.46 -9.65 4.60
CA ASP A 190 5.03 -10.89 4.07
C ASP A 190 5.11 -10.79 2.53
N PRO A 191 6.29 -10.96 1.91
CA PRO A 191 6.40 -10.94 0.45
C PRO A 191 5.48 -11.96 -0.25
N ARG A 192 5.16 -13.07 0.43
CA ARG A 192 4.29 -14.12 -0.12
C ARG A 192 2.81 -13.91 0.20
N HIS A 193 2.48 -12.91 1.03
CA HIS A 193 1.15 -12.66 1.57
C HIS A 193 0.47 -13.91 2.13
N ARG A 194 1.21 -14.75 2.88
CA ARG A 194 0.65 -15.91 3.56
C ARG A 194 -0.44 -15.46 4.52
N TYR A 195 -1.45 -16.31 4.69
CA TYR A 195 -2.64 -16.00 5.44
C TYR A 195 -2.29 -15.58 6.88
N GLY A 196 -2.67 -14.36 7.26
CA GLY A 196 -2.17 -13.72 8.49
C GLY A 196 -2.47 -14.52 9.76
N HIS A 197 -3.65 -15.16 9.84
CA HIS A 197 -4.01 -15.98 10.99
C HIS A 197 -3.05 -17.16 11.19
N ASN A 198 -2.63 -17.80 10.09
CA ASN A 198 -1.66 -18.90 10.15
C ASN A 198 -0.26 -18.40 10.46
N LEU A 199 0.16 -17.25 9.89
CA LEU A 199 1.44 -16.63 10.19
C LEU A 199 1.58 -16.30 11.69
N HIS A 200 0.51 -15.84 12.32
CA HIS A 200 0.54 -15.43 13.72
C HIS A 200 0.87 -16.60 14.66
N LEU A 201 0.44 -17.82 14.34
CA LEU A 201 0.76 -19.01 15.14
C LEU A 201 2.28 -19.25 15.21
N TYR A 202 2.98 -19.02 14.10
CA TYR A 202 4.44 -19.10 14.04
C TYR A 202 5.10 -17.88 14.67
N TYR A 203 4.48 -16.71 14.53
CA TYR A 203 4.97 -15.48 15.16
C TYR A 203 5.00 -15.60 16.68
N ASP A 204 3.98 -16.23 17.29
CA ASP A 204 3.94 -16.44 18.73
C ASP A 204 5.10 -17.33 19.23
N ILE A 205 5.52 -18.32 18.44
CA ILE A 205 6.69 -19.15 18.75
C ILE A 205 7.96 -18.32 18.60
N TRP A 206 8.13 -17.62 17.48
CA TRP A 206 9.29 -16.78 17.23
C TRP A 206 9.45 -15.71 18.31
N PHE A 207 8.36 -15.06 18.71
CA PHE A 207 8.36 -14.03 19.74
C PHE A 207 8.75 -14.56 21.13
N LYS A 208 8.38 -15.81 21.43
CA LYS A 208 8.78 -16.50 22.66
C LYS A 208 10.18 -17.10 22.57
N SER A 209 10.71 -17.28 21.36
CA SER A 209 12.07 -17.75 21.15
C SER A 209 13.06 -16.64 21.48
N SER A 210 14.22 -16.98 22.02
CA SER A 210 15.34 -16.04 22.21
C SER A 210 16.10 -15.75 20.91
N SER A 211 15.48 -15.99 19.74
CA SER A 211 16.14 -15.81 18.44
C SER A 211 16.32 -14.33 18.12
N SER A 212 17.52 -13.96 17.66
CA SER A 212 17.83 -12.63 17.16
C SER A 212 17.48 -12.46 15.67
N GLN A 213 17.05 -13.54 15.00
CA GLN A 213 16.72 -13.54 13.58
C GLN A 213 15.39 -12.81 13.33
N PRO A 214 15.26 -11.99 12.27
CA PRO A 214 13.98 -11.41 11.88
C PRO A 214 12.95 -12.49 11.56
N PHE A 215 11.68 -12.27 11.96
CA PHE A 215 10.61 -13.28 11.83
C PHE A 215 10.57 -14.03 10.50
N PHE A 216 10.53 -13.34 9.35
CA PHE A 216 10.44 -14.02 8.04
C PHE A 216 11.70 -14.79 7.67
N TYR A 217 12.87 -14.31 8.11
CA TYR A 217 14.13 -15.04 7.92
C TYR A 217 14.12 -16.31 8.78
N TRP A 218 13.83 -16.17 10.07
CA TRP A 218 13.67 -17.29 11.00
C TRP A 218 12.67 -18.32 10.48
N LEU A 219 11.57 -17.86 9.89
CA LEU A 219 10.49 -18.70 9.41
C LEU A 219 10.83 -19.50 8.14
N ASP A 220 11.62 -18.93 7.22
CA ASP A 220 11.82 -19.49 5.88
C ASP A 220 13.23 -20.09 5.66
N VAL A 221 14.24 -19.59 6.38
CA VAL A 221 15.66 -19.93 6.15
C VAL A 221 16.35 -20.36 7.44
N GLY A 222 16.14 -19.61 8.52
CA GLY A 222 16.85 -19.77 9.78
C GLY A 222 16.25 -20.85 10.70
N ASP A 223 16.38 -20.62 12.00
CA ASP A 223 16.21 -21.66 13.02
C ASP A 223 14.78 -22.22 13.07
N GLY A 224 13.81 -21.38 12.72
CA GLY A 224 12.40 -21.74 12.72
C GLY A 224 11.95 -22.55 11.52
N LYS A 225 12.80 -22.77 10.51
CA LYS A 225 12.44 -23.42 9.24
C LYS A 225 11.78 -24.77 9.46
N GLU A 226 12.34 -25.58 10.35
CA GLU A 226 11.85 -26.93 10.67
C GLU A 226 10.82 -26.95 11.81
N THR A 227 10.40 -25.78 12.32
CA THR A 227 9.33 -25.69 13.33
C THR A 227 8.02 -26.26 12.78
N TYR A 228 7.52 -27.30 13.45
CA TYR A 228 6.27 -27.95 13.14
C TYR A 228 5.16 -27.49 14.09
N LEU A 229 3.97 -27.25 13.53
CA LEU A 229 2.77 -26.85 14.26
C LEU A 229 1.61 -27.72 13.81
N GLU A 230 1.04 -28.51 14.72
CA GLU A 230 -0.08 -29.40 14.41
C GLU A 230 -1.31 -28.62 13.89
N LYS A 231 -1.61 -27.47 14.50
CA LYS A 231 -2.73 -26.60 14.09
C LYS A 231 -2.55 -26.00 12.69
N CYS A 232 -1.31 -25.80 12.25
CA CYS A 232 -1.02 -25.24 10.93
C CYS A 232 0.31 -25.80 10.41
N PRO A 233 0.29 -26.96 9.75
CA PRO A 233 1.49 -27.51 9.14
C PRO A 233 2.08 -26.60 8.05
N ARG A 234 3.38 -26.70 7.82
CA ARG A 234 4.10 -25.88 6.82
C ARG A 234 3.49 -25.90 5.42
N PRO A 235 3.05 -27.04 4.87
CA PRO A 235 2.38 -27.06 3.57
C PRO A 235 1.08 -26.24 3.54
N VAL A 236 0.33 -26.21 4.65
CA VAL A 236 -0.90 -25.41 4.77
C VAL A 236 -0.57 -23.92 4.77
N LEU A 237 0.44 -23.51 5.55
CA LEU A 237 0.92 -22.14 5.60
C LEU A 237 1.36 -21.64 4.21
N GLN A 238 2.15 -22.45 3.50
CA GLN A 238 2.69 -22.08 2.19
C GLN A 238 1.62 -22.05 1.08
N ARG A 239 0.57 -22.88 1.20
CA ARG A 239 -0.54 -22.95 0.23
C ARG A 239 -1.53 -21.79 0.40
N GLN A 240 -1.80 -21.39 1.64
CA GLN A 240 -2.77 -20.32 1.95
C GLN A 240 -2.10 -18.95 1.86
N CYS A 241 -2.13 -18.37 0.67
CA CYS A 241 -1.67 -17.02 0.37
C CYS A 241 -2.84 -16.17 -0.12
N ILE A 242 -2.99 -14.99 0.45
CA ILE A 242 -4.02 -14.04 0.07
C ILE A 242 -3.62 -13.34 -1.23
N LYS A 243 -4.52 -13.36 -2.20
CA LYS A 243 -4.36 -12.63 -3.46
C LYS A 243 -4.54 -11.14 -3.18
N TYR A 244 -3.49 -10.36 -3.31
CA TYR A 244 -3.56 -8.90 -3.34
C TYR A 244 -3.77 -8.44 -4.79
N LEU A 245 -4.71 -7.51 -4.98
CA LEU A 245 -5.11 -7.03 -6.30
C LEU A 245 -4.37 -5.74 -6.70
N GLY A 246 -3.86 -5.75 -7.92
CA GLY A 246 -3.30 -4.57 -8.55
C GLY A 246 -4.38 -3.57 -8.95
N PRO A 247 -4.00 -2.34 -9.33
CA PRO A 247 -4.94 -1.38 -9.90
C PRO A 247 -5.80 -2.01 -11.01
N LYS A 248 -5.17 -2.62 -12.03
CA LYS A 248 -5.88 -3.29 -13.14
C LYS A 248 -6.71 -4.49 -12.72
N GLU A 249 -6.20 -5.35 -11.84
CA GLU A 249 -6.95 -6.52 -11.40
C GLU A 249 -8.16 -6.16 -10.53
N ARG A 250 -8.14 -4.98 -9.90
CA ARG A 250 -9.17 -4.49 -9.00
C ARG A 250 -10.37 -3.92 -9.75
N GLU A 251 -10.19 -3.43 -10.97
CA GLU A 251 -11.27 -2.92 -11.83
C GLU A 251 -12.40 -3.94 -12.00
N ALA A 252 -12.07 -5.23 -12.08
CA ALA A 252 -13.04 -6.32 -12.19
C ALA A 252 -13.96 -6.49 -10.96
N TYR A 253 -13.62 -5.86 -9.84
CA TYR A 253 -14.36 -5.91 -8.58
C TYR A 253 -14.99 -4.56 -8.23
N GLU A 254 -14.71 -3.50 -9.00
CA GLU A 254 -15.26 -2.17 -8.75
C GLU A 254 -16.75 -2.18 -9.06
N VAL A 255 -17.54 -1.69 -8.10
CA VAL A 255 -18.98 -1.57 -8.18
C VAL A 255 -19.35 -0.11 -8.13
N ILE A 256 -20.22 0.28 -9.06
CA ILE A 256 -20.87 1.59 -9.12
C ILE A 256 -22.37 1.41 -8.88
N VAL A 257 -23.05 2.51 -8.57
CA VAL A 257 -24.51 2.52 -8.45
C VAL A 257 -25.09 3.15 -9.71
N GLU A 258 -25.97 2.43 -10.39
CA GLU A 258 -26.73 2.92 -11.55
C GLU A 258 -28.22 2.72 -11.25
N ASN A 259 -29.01 3.80 -11.31
CA ASN A 259 -30.44 3.78 -11.02
C ASN A 259 -30.78 3.09 -9.67
N GLY A 260 -30.01 3.39 -8.63
CA GLY A 260 -30.17 2.82 -7.29
C GLY A 260 -29.74 1.35 -7.15
N LYS A 261 -29.13 0.75 -8.18
CA LYS A 261 -28.69 -0.66 -8.19
C LYS A 261 -27.17 -0.78 -8.28
N LEU A 262 -26.61 -1.76 -7.58
CA LEU A 262 -25.20 -2.12 -7.66
C LEU A 262 -24.87 -2.82 -8.98
N VAL A 263 -23.92 -2.26 -9.72
CA VAL A 263 -23.44 -2.74 -11.01
C VAL A 263 -21.92 -2.84 -11.01
N PHE A 264 -21.36 -3.95 -11.49
CA PHE A 264 -19.92 -4.05 -11.72
C PHE A 264 -19.51 -3.11 -12.85
N LYS A 265 -18.61 -2.16 -12.56
CA LYS A 265 -18.23 -1.07 -13.49
C LYS A 265 -17.69 -1.58 -14.82
N GLN A 266 -16.88 -2.65 -14.79
CA GLN A 266 -16.23 -3.20 -15.98
C GLN A 266 -17.21 -4.01 -16.84
N SER A 267 -17.97 -4.92 -16.24
CA SER A 267 -18.84 -5.86 -16.98
C SER A 267 -20.24 -5.31 -17.23
N ARG A 268 -20.64 -4.24 -16.53
CA ARG A 268 -22.02 -3.70 -16.49
C ARG A 268 -23.07 -4.71 -16.04
N MET A 269 -22.64 -5.80 -15.42
CA MET A 269 -23.52 -6.80 -14.83
C MET A 269 -23.98 -6.35 -13.45
N LEU A 270 -25.26 -6.56 -13.16
CA LEU A 270 -25.81 -6.36 -11.82
C LEU A 270 -25.10 -7.26 -10.81
N VAL A 271 -24.88 -6.74 -9.60
CA VAL A 271 -24.29 -7.53 -8.52
C VAL A 271 -25.29 -8.60 -8.09
N GLU A 272 -24.88 -9.86 -8.22
CA GLU A 272 -25.65 -11.04 -7.87
C GLU A 272 -24.85 -11.88 -6.88
N THR A 273 -25.38 -12.08 -5.69
CA THR A 273 -24.73 -12.86 -4.63
C THR A 273 -25.31 -14.26 -4.55
N THR A 274 -24.44 -15.26 -4.58
CA THR A 274 -24.87 -16.65 -4.40
C THR A 274 -25.14 -17.00 -2.94
N GLU A 275 -26.31 -17.56 -2.65
CA GLU A 275 -26.65 -18.10 -1.32
C GLU A 275 -25.62 -19.12 -0.82
N GLY A 276 -25.50 -19.24 0.51
CA GLY A 276 -24.52 -20.12 1.16
C GLY A 276 -23.06 -19.67 1.05
N THR A 277 -22.79 -18.56 0.36
CA THR A 277 -21.43 -18.02 0.19
C THR A 277 -21.26 -16.68 0.88
N LYS A 278 -20.02 -16.35 1.26
CA LYS A 278 -19.72 -15.09 1.94
C LYS A 278 -19.25 -14.06 0.91
N TRP A 279 -20.08 -13.06 0.64
CA TRP A 279 -19.70 -11.89 -0.14
C TRP A 279 -19.23 -10.77 0.80
N ILE A 280 -18.20 -10.07 0.36
CA ILE A 280 -17.52 -9.02 1.14
C ILE A 280 -17.42 -7.76 0.29
N PHE A 281 -17.42 -6.62 0.97
CA PHE A 281 -17.19 -5.33 0.34
C PHE A 281 -16.10 -4.55 1.07
N VAL A 282 -15.47 -3.64 0.34
CA VAL A 282 -14.57 -2.61 0.86
C VAL A 282 -14.89 -1.29 0.17
N LEU A 283 -15.13 -0.25 0.96
CA LEU A 283 -15.14 1.15 0.51
C LEU A 283 -13.75 1.74 0.76
N SER A 284 -13.09 2.16 -0.31
CA SER A 284 -11.75 2.76 -0.22
C SER A 284 -11.79 4.19 0.30
N THR A 285 -10.62 4.75 0.67
CA THR A 285 -10.46 6.15 1.09
C THR A 285 -10.76 7.18 -0.01
N LEU A 286 -11.00 6.73 -1.24
CA LEU A 286 -11.44 7.56 -2.36
C LEU A 286 -12.92 7.28 -2.71
N ARG A 287 -13.66 6.63 -1.80
CA ARG A 287 -15.06 6.22 -1.97
C ARG A 287 -15.34 5.34 -3.19
N ALA A 288 -14.32 4.66 -3.73
CA ALA A 288 -14.54 3.56 -4.68
C ALA A 288 -14.95 2.29 -3.92
N LEU A 289 -16.09 1.70 -4.31
CA LEU A 289 -16.66 0.49 -3.73
C LEU A 289 -16.17 -0.75 -4.49
N TYR A 290 -15.70 -1.76 -3.75
CA TYR A 290 -15.31 -3.04 -4.30
C TYR A 290 -16.09 -4.17 -3.64
N VAL A 291 -16.60 -5.10 -4.44
CA VAL A 291 -17.41 -6.23 -3.96
C VAL A 291 -16.91 -7.53 -4.56
N GLY A 292 -16.92 -8.61 -3.78
CA GLY A 292 -16.52 -9.91 -4.28
C GLY A 292 -16.75 -11.06 -3.32
N LYS A 293 -16.71 -12.29 -3.86
CA LYS A 293 -16.86 -13.52 -3.08
C LYS A 293 -15.59 -13.81 -2.28
N LYS A 294 -15.73 -13.92 -0.96
CA LYS A 294 -14.66 -14.33 -0.04
C LYS A 294 -14.27 -15.78 -0.29
N LYS A 295 -12.96 -16.06 -0.33
CA LYS A 295 -12.39 -17.41 -0.36
C LYS A 295 -11.38 -17.55 0.77
N LYS A 296 -11.69 -18.33 1.81
CA LYS A 296 -10.85 -18.45 3.01
C LYS A 296 -9.41 -18.83 2.63
N GLY A 297 -8.43 -18.09 3.15
CA GLY A 297 -7.01 -18.32 2.88
C GLY A 297 -6.56 -18.00 1.44
N LYS A 298 -7.42 -17.36 0.62
CA LYS A 298 -7.09 -16.95 -0.76
C LYS A 298 -7.57 -15.54 -1.13
N PHE A 299 -8.75 -15.12 -0.67
CA PHE A 299 -9.34 -13.82 -1.01
C PHE A 299 -10.21 -13.30 0.13
N GLN A 300 -9.92 -12.09 0.61
CA GLN A 300 -10.59 -11.45 1.74
C GLN A 300 -10.52 -9.93 1.63
N HIS A 301 -11.00 -9.17 2.62
CA HIS A 301 -11.07 -7.70 2.54
C HIS A 301 -9.73 -7.04 2.15
N SER A 302 -8.62 -7.52 2.72
CA SER A 302 -7.28 -7.00 2.40
C SER A 302 -6.88 -7.18 0.93
N SER A 303 -7.49 -8.14 0.23
CA SER A 303 -7.25 -8.41 -1.18
C SER A 303 -7.56 -7.21 -2.07
N PHE A 304 -8.65 -6.49 -1.79
CA PHE A 304 -9.07 -5.38 -2.64
C PHE A 304 -7.98 -4.32 -2.69
N LEU A 305 -7.59 -3.75 -1.55
CA LEU A 305 -6.64 -2.63 -1.51
C LEU A 305 -5.19 -3.05 -1.23
N SER A 306 -4.86 -4.34 -1.40
CA SER A 306 -3.52 -4.90 -1.16
C SER A 306 -2.96 -4.56 0.22
N GLY A 307 -3.81 -4.68 1.24
CA GLY A 307 -3.51 -4.36 2.64
C GLY A 307 -3.59 -2.87 3.00
N GLY A 308 -3.98 -2.00 2.06
CA GLY A 308 -4.19 -0.57 2.31
C GLY A 308 -5.41 -0.28 3.18
N ALA A 309 -5.51 0.96 3.65
CA ALA A 309 -6.58 1.44 4.52
C ALA A 309 -7.93 1.54 3.80
N THR A 310 -9.01 1.35 4.56
CA THR A 310 -10.39 1.34 4.07
C THR A 310 -11.26 2.29 4.88
N THR A 311 -12.14 3.02 4.22
CA THR A 311 -13.16 3.84 4.89
C THR A 311 -14.23 2.97 5.53
N ALA A 312 -14.64 1.90 4.83
CA ALA A 312 -15.56 0.89 5.37
C ALA A 312 -15.26 -0.49 4.81
N ALA A 313 -15.62 -1.53 5.54
CA ALA A 313 -15.47 -2.91 5.09
C ALA A 313 -16.54 -3.80 5.74
N GLY A 314 -17.10 -4.73 5.00
CA GLY A 314 -18.18 -5.55 5.56
C GLY A 314 -18.57 -6.72 4.70
N ARG A 315 -19.78 -7.24 4.95
CA ARG A 315 -20.45 -8.21 4.10
C ARG A 315 -21.74 -7.62 3.57
N LEU A 316 -22.15 -8.08 2.40
CA LEU A 316 -23.44 -7.75 1.82
C LEU A 316 -24.05 -8.98 1.15
N VAL A 317 -25.35 -8.93 0.98
CA VAL A 317 -26.16 -9.80 0.11
C VAL A 317 -26.90 -8.86 -0.83
N ALA A 318 -26.84 -9.17 -2.12
CA ALA A 318 -27.54 -8.42 -3.15
C ALA A 318 -28.04 -9.36 -4.24
N HIS A 319 -29.24 -9.08 -4.74
CA HIS A 319 -29.89 -9.81 -5.82
C HIS A 319 -30.38 -8.82 -6.87
N ASN A 320 -30.08 -9.08 -8.14
CA ASN A 320 -30.39 -8.16 -9.24
C ASN A 320 -29.90 -6.72 -8.99
N GLY A 321 -28.74 -6.58 -8.33
CA GLY A 321 -28.13 -5.30 -7.93
C GLY A 321 -28.80 -4.60 -6.74
N ILE A 322 -29.88 -5.14 -6.18
CA ILE A 322 -30.57 -4.58 -5.02
C ILE A 322 -29.93 -5.17 -3.75
N ILE A 323 -29.54 -4.31 -2.81
CA ILE A 323 -29.01 -4.75 -1.52
C ILE A 323 -30.17 -5.28 -0.67
N GLU A 324 -30.00 -6.47 -0.08
CA GLU A 324 -31.00 -7.04 0.84
C GLU A 324 -30.51 -7.08 2.28
N ALA A 325 -29.21 -7.24 2.49
CA ALA A 325 -28.64 -7.32 3.83
C ALA A 325 -27.19 -6.85 3.86
N ILE A 326 -26.81 -6.20 4.96
CA ILE A 326 -25.45 -5.72 5.19
C ILE A 326 -24.99 -6.02 6.62
N TRP A 327 -23.70 -6.31 6.74
CA TRP A 327 -23.01 -6.51 8.02
C TRP A 327 -21.78 -5.61 8.07
N PRO A 328 -21.73 -4.63 8.98
CA PRO A 328 -20.55 -3.77 9.16
C PRO A 328 -19.45 -4.46 9.95
N TYR A 329 -19.01 -5.63 9.46
CA TYR A 329 -18.00 -6.41 10.15
C TYR A 329 -16.97 -6.96 9.17
N SER A 330 -15.72 -6.63 9.50
CA SER A 330 -14.55 -7.24 8.91
C SER A 330 -13.60 -7.66 10.04
N GLY A 331 -13.33 -8.96 10.14
CA GLY A 331 -12.28 -9.45 11.03
C GLY A 331 -10.88 -8.98 10.63
N HIS A 332 -10.73 -8.35 9.45
CA HIS A 332 -9.45 -7.84 8.97
C HIS A 332 -9.24 -6.36 9.24
N TYR A 333 -10.30 -5.55 9.27
CA TYR A 333 -10.21 -4.09 9.41
C TYR A 333 -10.93 -3.54 10.65
N HIS A 334 -11.74 -4.36 11.34
CA HIS A 334 -12.51 -3.97 12.53
C HIS A 334 -13.15 -2.58 12.40
N PRO A 335 -14.00 -2.37 11.37
CA PRO A 335 -14.66 -1.09 11.14
C PRO A 335 -15.44 -0.63 12.38
N THR A 336 -15.41 0.67 12.65
CA THR A 336 -16.21 1.30 13.71
C THR A 336 -17.64 1.58 13.23
N GLU A 337 -18.49 2.02 14.14
CA GLU A 337 -19.83 2.49 13.80
C GLU A 337 -19.80 3.69 12.85
N GLU A 338 -18.84 4.61 13.01
CA GLU A 338 -18.66 5.74 12.09
C GLU A 338 -18.32 5.27 10.68
N ASN A 339 -17.45 4.26 10.56
CA ASN A 339 -17.14 3.66 9.26
C ASN A 339 -18.37 3.01 8.62
N PHE A 340 -19.28 2.45 9.43
CA PHE A 340 -20.53 1.93 8.91
C PHE A 340 -21.48 3.03 8.44
N ARG A 341 -21.65 4.09 9.24
CA ARG A 341 -22.48 5.25 8.85
C ARG A 341 -22.00 5.86 7.54
N GLU A 342 -20.69 5.97 7.36
CA GLU A 342 -20.09 6.47 6.12
C GLU A 342 -20.44 5.59 4.90
N PHE A 343 -20.52 4.27 5.08
CA PHE A 343 -20.98 3.36 4.03
C PHE A 343 -22.48 3.52 3.74
N VAL A 344 -23.30 3.73 4.76
CA VAL A 344 -24.73 4.00 4.59
C VAL A 344 -24.93 5.31 3.83
N SER A 345 -24.26 6.39 4.24
CA SER A 345 -24.29 7.69 3.55
C SER A 345 -23.83 7.57 2.10
N PHE A 346 -22.80 6.76 1.82
CA PHE A 346 -22.41 6.45 0.44
C PHE A 346 -23.55 5.83 -0.38
N LEU A 347 -24.32 4.90 0.18
CA LEU A 347 -25.44 4.28 -0.53
C LEU A 347 -26.59 5.27 -0.73
N GLU A 348 -26.92 6.07 0.27
CA GLU A 348 -27.97 7.10 0.22
C GLU A 348 -27.66 8.20 -0.80
N GLU A 349 -26.43 8.72 -0.83
CA GLU A 349 -25.96 9.70 -1.82
C GLU A 349 -26.11 9.19 -3.26
N HIS A 350 -26.06 7.88 -3.45
CA HIS A 350 -26.21 7.23 -4.75
C HIS A 350 -27.64 6.72 -5.01
N ASN A 351 -28.62 7.15 -4.20
CA ASN A 351 -30.04 6.81 -4.33
C ASN A 351 -30.33 5.31 -4.28
N VAL A 352 -29.57 4.55 -3.49
CA VAL A 352 -29.89 3.14 -3.21
C VAL A 352 -31.04 3.09 -2.20
N ASP A 353 -32.07 2.31 -2.50
CA ASP A 353 -33.16 2.06 -1.56
C ASP A 353 -32.67 1.20 -0.39
N LEU A 354 -32.75 1.77 0.82
CA LEU A 354 -32.35 1.11 2.06
C LEU A 354 -33.54 0.72 2.95
N THR A 355 -34.79 0.99 2.55
CA THR A 355 -35.99 0.81 3.40
C THR A 355 -36.14 -0.62 3.92
N ASN A 356 -35.81 -1.62 3.08
CA ASN A 356 -35.96 -3.04 3.42
C ASN A 356 -34.63 -3.77 3.66
N VAL A 357 -33.52 -3.04 3.83
CA VAL A 357 -32.19 -3.64 4.01
C VAL A 357 -32.01 -4.14 5.43
N LYS A 358 -31.75 -5.45 5.56
CA LYS A 358 -31.46 -6.07 6.86
C LYS A 358 -30.05 -5.71 7.31
N VAL A 359 -29.94 -4.83 8.29
CA VAL A 359 -28.67 -4.54 8.97
C VAL A 359 -28.47 -5.52 10.12
N ARG A 360 -27.35 -6.23 10.14
CA ARG A 360 -26.99 -7.12 11.25
C ARG A 360 -25.69 -6.69 11.91
N CYS A 361 -25.81 -6.09 13.09
CA CYS A 361 -24.69 -5.78 13.98
C CYS A 361 -24.55 -6.89 15.04
N PHE A 362 -23.31 -7.22 15.44
CA PHE A 362 -23.07 -8.27 16.44
C PHE A 362 -23.33 -7.83 17.89
N THR A 363 -23.51 -6.53 18.16
CA THR A 363 -23.53 -6.00 19.54
C THR A 363 -24.76 -5.21 19.96
N LEU A 364 -25.61 -4.70 19.06
CA LEU A 364 -26.89 -4.08 19.44
C LEU A 364 -27.75 -3.90 18.19
N TRP A 365 -29.08 -3.96 18.32
CA TRP A 365 -29.99 -3.55 17.25
C TRP A 365 -29.84 -2.05 17.00
N MET A 366 -29.05 -1.66 16.00
CA MET A 366 -29.19 -0.34 15.39
C MET A 366 -30.21 -0.46 14.27
N PHE A 367 -31.44 0.00 14.54
CA PHE A 367 -32.34 0.38 13.46
C PHE A 367 -31.73 1.60 12.77
N ILE A 368 -31.58 1.54 11.44
CA ILE A 368 -31.47 2.76 10.64
C ILE A 368 -32.77 3.51 10.87
N HIS A 369 -32.78 4.48 11.78
CA HIS A 369 -33.89 5.43 11.87
C HIS A 369 -33.70 6.40 10.73
N VAL A 370 -34.36 6.12 9.61
CA VAL A 370 -34.60 7.09 8.56
C VAL A 370 -35.52 8.14 9.17
N HIS A 371 -34.98 9.29 9.54
CA HIS A 371 -35.81 10.48 9.73
C HIS A 371 -36.18 10.98 8.34
N ILE A 372 -37.43 10.69 7.95
CA ILE A 372 -38.11 11.31 6.80
C ILE A 372 -38.21 12.82 7.04
#